data_AF-A0A923TIT0-F1
#
_entry.id   AF-A0A923TIT0-F1
#
_cell.length_a   1.000
_cell.length_b   1.000
_cell.length_c   1.000
_cell.angle_alpha   90.00
_cell.angle_beta   90.00
_cell.angle_gamma   90.00
#
_symmetry.space_group_name_H-M   'P 1'
#
loop_
_entity.id
_entity.type
_entity.pdbx_description
1 polymer ?
#
loop_
_entity_poly.entity_id
_entity_poly.type
_entity_poly.pdbx_seq_one_letter_code
_entity_poly.pdbx_strand_id
1 'polypeptide(L)'
;MNRRIFIPSTLILVVVVGVALFQSNRELAHRSDHLNRLRQQTLTTEQALAAQRRTLSTLAHDLSAAESQLATLPLYSPPAAGTAANSHSPEIAAWLANVKRLKQLFADRPERRISEMRLLTDEDWLRATHGIRLNDEESIRRTLAAIRTAAVSRFKTPLVQAFATYAKTANRTTPASASALAPFFANPADAESLNRYEIVATNLPENLKALGAATWSLLERSAIDEDYDTRHRFNPDGGGNSASGIAAWNPDLKERTQRAAQAFTAANPAIGSPVVSQLLPYFNPPLSPAIAEKLITTERSRQR
;
A
#
# COMPACT_ATOMS: atom_id res chain seq x y z
N MET A 1 21.05 -10.49 94.86
CA MET A 1 21.70 -10.97 93.62
C MET A 1 20.81 -10.63 92.45
N ASN A 2 21.22 -9.70 91.57
CA ASN A 2 20.59 -9.46 90.28
C ASN A 2 21.66 -8.91 89.32
N ARG A 3 22.11 -9.72 88.36
CA ARG A 3 23.07 -9.33 87.31
C ARG A 3 22.29 -8.93 86.06
N ARG A 4 22.29 -7.65 85.70
CA ARG A 4 21.88 -7.19 84.36
C ARG A 4 23.10 -7.20 83.44
N ILE A 5 23.01 -7.96 82.36
CA ILE A 5 23.99 -8.04 81.28
C ILE A 5 23.75 -6.86 80.34
N PHE A 6 24.77 -6.02 80.14
CA PHE A 6 24.78 -4.92 79.18
C PHE A 6 25.47 -5.44 77.90
N ILE A 7 24.74 -5.49 76.78
CA ILE A 7 25.29 -5.84 75.46
C ILE A 7 25.62 -4.52 74.74
N PRO A 8 26.84 -4.31 74.22
CA PRO A 8 27.22 -3.05 73.59
C PRO A 8 26.61 -2.92 72.18
N SER A 9 26.00 -1.76 71.93
CA SER A 9 25.27 -1.41 70.69
C SER A 9 26.14 -1.03 69.49
N THR A 10 27.42 -1.38 69.46
CA THR A 10 28.37 -0.94 68.41
C THR A 10 28.50 -1.86 67.20
N LEU A 11 27.89 -3.06 67.21
CA LEU A 11 28.06 -4.05 66.12
C LEU A 11 27.00 -3.98 64.99
N ILE A 12 25.96 -3.15 65.14
CA ILE A 12 24.86 -3.08 64.15
C ILE A 12 25.11 -2.02 63.05
N LEU A 13 25.95 -1.01 63.29
CA LEU A 13 26.15 0.09 62.33
C LEU A 13 27.05 -0.28 61.13
N VAL A 14 27.99 -1.22 61.28
CA VAL A 14 28.95 -1.59 60.21
C VAL A 14 28.31 -2.48 59.14
N VAL A 15 27.34 -3.34 59.51
CA VAL A 15 26.67 -4.25 58.57
C VAL A 15 25.65 -3.52 57.68
N VAL A 16 24.94 -2.51 58.23
CA VAL A 16 23.93 -1.74 57.46
C VAL A 16 24.58 -0.82 56.42
N VAL A 17 25.73 -0.19 56.74
CA VAL A 17 26.49 0.62 55.77
C VAL A 17 27.13 -0.24 54.68
N GLY A 18 27.64 -1.44 55.02
CA GLY A 18 28.20 -2.38 54.06
C GLY A 18 27.18 -2.95 53.06
N VAL A 19 25.96 -3.26 53.52
CA VAL A 19 24.87 -3.74 52.65
C VAL A 19 24.35 -2.62 51.73
N ALA A 20 24.23 -1.38 52.22
CA ALA A 20 23.82 -0.24 51.39
C ALA A 20 24.87 0.11 50.32
N LEU A 21 26.17 0.10 50.66
CA LEU A 21 27.25 0.31 49.68
C LEU A 21 27.31 -0.84 48.66
N PHE A 22 27.14 -2.09 49.09
CA PHE A 22 27.11 -3.24 48.18
C PHE A 22 25.90 -3.23 47.23
N GLN A 23 24.70 -2.84 47.71
CA GLN A 23 23.52 -2.68 46.88
C GLN A 23 23.67 -1.53 45.88
N SER A 24 24.25 -0.40 46.29
CA SER A 24 24.53 0.72 45.39
C SER A 24 25.54 0.37 44.27
N ASN A 25 26.52 -0.49 44.56
CA ASN A 25 27.53 -0.90 43.58
C ASN A 25 26.95 -1.85 42.52
N ARG A 26 25.97 -2.69 42.89
CA ARG A 26 25.25 -3.54 41.94
C ARG A 26 24.32 -2.75 41.03
N GLU A 27 23.64 -1.76 41.57
CA GLU A 27 22.81 -0.82 40.80
C GLU A 27 23.66 -0.05 39.77
N LEU A 28 24.85 0.42 40.18
CA LEU A 28 25.81 1.09 39.31
C LEU A 28 26.37 0.15 38.23
N ALA A 29 26.68 -1.10 38.57
CA ALA A 29 27.12 -2.10 37.59
C ALA A 29 26.03 -2.37 36.54
N HIS A 30 24.77 -2.58 36.96
CA HIS A 30 23.66 -2.78 36.05
C HIS A 30 23.37 -1.57 35.16
N ARG A 31 23.47 -0.35 35.71
CA ARG A 31 23.32 0.89 34.94
C ARG A 31 24.45 1.05 33.92
N SER A 32 25.68 0.74 34.30
CA SER A 32 26.84 0.75 33.40
C SER A 32 26.65 -0.24 32.24
N ASP A 33 26.23 -1.48 32.54
CA ASP A 33 25.97 -2.51 31.54
C ASP A 33 24.81 -2.14 30.60
N HIS A 34 23.79 -1.46 31.12
CA HIS A 34 22.68 -0.99 30.31
C HIS A 34 23.11 0.16 29.38
N LEU A 35 23.86 1.13 29.89
CA LEU A 35 24.41 2.25 29.10
C LEU A 35 25.38 1.75 28.02
N ASN A 36 26.22 0.77 28.33
CA ASN A 36 27.14 0.18 27.36
C ASN A 36 26.39 -0.56 26.24
N ARG A 37 25.33 -1.30 26.58
CA ARG A 37 24.46 -1.95 25.58
C ARG A 37 23.74 -0.94 24.69
N LEU A 38 23.20 0.14 25.26
CA LEU A 38 22.58 1.21 24.48
C LEU A 38 23.57 1.90 23.55
N ARG A 39 24.79 2.18 24.03
CA ARG A 39 25.86 2.74 23.19
C ARG A 39 26.22 1.80 22.04
N GLN A 40 26.37 0.51 22.31
CA GLN A 40 26.66 -0.48 21.26
C GLN A 40 25.52 -0.55 20.23
N GLN A 41 24.26 -0.55 20.67
CA GLN A 41 23.11 -0.52 19.76
C GLN A 41 23.06 0.76 18.90
N THR A 42 23.40 1.90 19.49
CA THR A 42 23.45 3.17 18.75
C THR A 42 24.55 3.13 17.69
N LEU A 43 25.73 2.62 18.03
CA LEU A 43 26.84 2.51 17.07
C LEU A 43 26.53 1.55 15.92
N THR A 44 25.89 0.40 16.19
CA THR A 44 25.55 -0.55 15.13
C THR A 44 24.47 -0.01 14.20
N THR A 45 23.47 0.68 14.74
CA THR A 45 22.42 1.32 13.94
C THR A 45 22.96 2.47 13.09
N GLU A 46 23.86 3.30 13.64
CA GLU A 46 24.54 4.35 12.88
C GLU A 46 25.41 3.79 11.76
N GLN A 47 26.16 2.71 12.02
CA GLN A 47 26.96 2.04 11.00
C GLN A 47 26.10 1.45 9.88
N ALA A 48 24.98 0.81 10.23
CA ALA A 48 24.03 0.29 9.25
C ALA A 48 23.42 1.40 8.40
N LEU A 49 23.04 2.53 9.01
CA LEU A 49 22.51 3.69 8.30
C LEU A 49 23.57 4.32 7.37
N ALA A 50 24.81 4.42 7.82
CA ALA A 50 25.91 4.93 7.02
C ALA A 50 26.22 4.02 5.82
N ALA A 51 26.20 2.70 6.01
CA ALA A 51 26.35 1.73 4.92
C ALA A 51 25.21 1.87 3.90
N GLN A 52 23.97 1.97 4.37
CA GLN A 52 22.80 2.14 3.50
C GLN A 52 22.86 3.44 2.70
N ARG A 53 23.29 4.56 3.33
CA ARG A 53 23.51 5.84 2.63
C ARG A 53 24.58 5.74 1.56
N ARG A 54 25.67 4.99 1.81
CA ARG A 54 26.71 4.76 0.79
C ARG A 54 26.15 3.98 -0.39
N THR A 55 25.41 2.90 -0.14
CA THR A 55 24.76 2.12 -1.20
C THR A 55 23.77 2.95 -2.02
N LEU A 56 22.97 3.81 -1.37
CA LEU A 56 22.06 4.71 -2.09
C LEU A 56 22.83 5.72 -2.94
N SER A 57 23.94 6.26 -2.43
CA SER A 57 24.76 7.21 -3.19
C SER A 57 25.45 6.56 -4.38
N THR A 58 25.94 5.32 -4.26
CA THR A 58 26.55 4.59 -5.38
C THR A 58 25.49 4.30 -6.44
N LEU A 59 24.33 3.79 -6.04
CA LEU A 59 23.22 3.53 -6.96
C LEU A 59 22.74 4.80 -7.66
N ALA A 60 22.63 5.93 -6.93
CA ALA A 60 22.27 7.21 -7.52
C ALA A 60 23.31 7.70 -8.53
N HIS A 61 24.59 7.49 -8.24
CA HIS A 61 25.68 7.84 -9.15
C HIS A 61 25.67 6.96 -10.41
N ASP A 62 25.54 5.66 -10.25
CA ASP A 62 25.46 4.69 -11.35
C ASP A 62 24.25 4.96 -12.23
N LEU A 63 23.10 5.29 -11.62
CA LEU A 63 21.90 5.71 -12.33
C LEU A 63 22.16 6.98 -13.15
N SER A 64 22.77 8.01 -12.55
CA SER A 64 23.06 9.27 -13.25
C SER A 64 24.06 9.09 -14.40
N ALA A 65 25.04 8.20 -14.24
CA ALA A 65 26.01 7.86 -15.27
C ALA A 65 25.35 7.10 -16.42
N ALA A 66 24.49 6.13 -16.11
CA ALA A 66 23.71 5.42 -17.12
C ALA A 66 22.76 6.37 -17.87
N GLU A 67 22.08 7.29 -17.17
CA GLU A 67 21.22 8.30 -17.79
C GLU A 67 21.99 9.25 -18.71
N SER A 68 23.20 9.67 -18.32
CA SER A 68 24.05 10.54 -19.14
C SER A 68 24.53 9.83 -20.40
N GLN A 69 24.90 8.55 -20.30
CA GLN A 69 25.26 7.71 -21.45
C GLN A 69 24.07 7.52 -22.40
N LEU A 70 22.86 7.34 -21.86
CA LEU A 70 21.61 7.23 -22.62
C LEU A 70 21.25 8.52 -23.37
N ALA A 71 21.50 9.69 -22.80
CA ALA A 71 21.26 10.98 -23.44
C ALA A 71 22.16 11.25 -24.66
N THR A 72 23.27 10.51 -24.78
CA THR A 72 24.21 10.62 -25.92
C THR A 72 23.89 9.67 -27.08
N LEU A 73 22.91 8.78 -26.92
CA LEU A 73 22.49 7.86 -27.99
C LEU A 73 21.44 8.53 -28.90
N PRO A 74 21.60 8.48 -30.23
CA PRO A 74 20.62 9.04 -31.15
C PRO A 74 19.27 8.31 -31.06
N LEU A 75 18.16 9.06 -31.08
CA LEU A 75 16.81 8.53 -31.18
C LEU A 75 16.69 7.63 -32.43
N TYR A 76 16.42 6.35 -32.19
CA TYR A 76 16.53 5.26 -33.16
C TYR A 76 15.53 5.35 -34.33
N SER A 77 16.04 5.12 -35.54
CA SER A 77 15.29 4.61 -36.71
C SER A 77 15.57 3.11 -36.87
N PRO A 78 14.60 2.26 -37.25
CA PRO A 78 14.77 0.81 -37.20
C PRO A 78 15.57 0.21 -38.36
N PRO A 79 16.61 -0.63 -38.10
CA PRO A 79 17.14 -1.55 -39.09
C PRO A 79 16.42 -2.91 -39.03
N ALA A 80 16.39 -3.57 -40.18
CA ALA A 80 15.86 -4.91 -40.40
C ALA A 80 16.59 -5.99 -39.57
N ALA A 81 15.85 -7.09 -39.35
CA ALA A 81 16.17 -8.22 -38.48
C ALA A 81 17.56 -8.84 -38.67
N GLY A 82 18.20 -9.21 -37.56
CA GLY A 82 19.27 -10.20 -37.50
C GLY A 82 20.16 -10.11 -36.26
N THR A 83 20.36 -11.25 -35.61
CA THR A 83 21.31 -11.59 -34.53
C THR A 83 20.90 -11.32 -33.07
N ALA A 84 20.44 -12.41 -32.46
CA ALA A 84 20.28 -12.60 -31.03
C ALA A 84 21.64 -12.95 -30.41
N ALA A 85 22.25 -11.99 -29.70
CA ALA A 85 23.30 -12.27 -28.70
C ALA A 85 23.57 -11.12 -27.71
N ASN A 86 23.00 -9.91 -27.88
CA ASN A 86 23.17 -8.78 -26.95
C ASN A 86 21.91 -7.90 -26.82
N SER A 87 20.72 -8.49 -26.97
CA SER A 87 19.48 -7.74 -27.23
C SER A 87 18.75 -7.20 -25.99
N HIS A 88 19.26 -7.40 -24.77
CA HIS A 88 18.60 -6.96 -23.54
C HIS A 88 18.87 -5.48 -23.19
N SER A 89 20.01 -4.93 -23.60
CA SER A 89 20.38 -3.54 -23.28
C SER A 89 19.38 -2.49 -23.80
N PRO A 90 18.88 -2.52 -25.05
CA PRO A 90 17.90 -1.54 -25.53
C PRO A 90 16.52 -1.69 -24.88
N GLU A 91 16.14 -2.91 -24.51
CA GLU A 91 14.86 -3.18 -23.83
C GLU A 91 14.87 -2.63 -22.40
N ILE A 92 15.95 -2.89 -21.65
CA ILE A 92 16.16 -2.35 -20.31
C ILE A 92 16.22 -0.82 -20.35
N ALA A 93 16.89 -0.24 -21.34
CA ALA A 93 16.96 1.20 -21.54
C ALA A 93 15.57 1.83 -21.77
N ALA A 94 14.78 1.24 -22.68
CA ALA A 94 13.41 1.69 -22.94
C ALA A 94 12.52 1.58 -21.69
N TRP A 95 12.69 0.51 -20.92
CA TRP A 95 11.96 0.30 -19.67
C TRP A 95 12.30 1.37 -18.62
N LEU A 96 13.57 1.69 -18.41
CA LEU A 96 14.00 2.75 -17.50
C LEU A 96 13.52 4.14 -17.97
N ALA A 97 13.54 4.39 -19.28
CA ALA A 97 13.00 5.63 -19.85
C ALA A 97 11.49 5.77 -19.56
N ASN A 98 10.72 4.68 -19.62
CA ASN A 98 9.31 4.68 -19.23
C ASN A 98 9.13 4.99 -17.74
N VAL A 99 9.95 4.42 -16.85
CA VAL A 99 9.91 4.75 -15.42
C VAL A 99 10.16 6.23 -15.18
N LYS A 100 11.21 6.79 -15.80
CA LYS A 100 11.55 8.22 -15.68
C LYS A 100 10.41 9.09 -16.17
N ARG A 101 9.86 8.79 -17.34
CA ARG A 101 8.70 9.50 -17.90
C ARG A 101 7.49 9.43 -16.98
N LEU A 102 7.21 8.28 -16.38
CA LEU A 102 6.07 8.12 -15.49
C LEU A 102 6.23 8.91 -14.18
N LYS A 103 7.43 8.88 -13.58
CA LYS A 103 7.76 9.71 -12.42
C LYS A 103 7.60 11.21 -12.75
N GLN A 104 8.03 11.63 -13.94
CA GLN A 104 7.84 13.01 -14.44
C GLN A 104 6.35 13.35 -14.59
N LEU A 105 5.54 12.46 -15.16
CA LEU A 105 4.09 12.69 -15.31
C LEU A 105 3.40 12.95 -13.96
N PHE A 106 3.80 12.26 -12.90
CA PHE A 106 3.29 12.55 -11.55
C PHE A 106 3.89 13.82 -10.94
N ALA A 107 5.10 14.23 -11.31
CA ALA A 107 5.69 15.49 -10.87
C ALA A 107 4.98 16.69 -11.49
N ASP A 108 4.68 16.61 -12.79
CA ASP A 108 3.98 17.66 -13.54
C ASP A 108 2.48 17.73 -13.18
N ARG A 109 1.92 16.64 -12.64
CA ARG A 109 0.50 16.49 -12.31
C ARG A 109 0.31 16.02 -10.86
N PRO A 110 0.55 16.89 -9.86
CA PRO A 110 0.43 16.51 -8.45
C PRO A 110 -0.99 16.06 -8.07
N GLU A 111 -2.03 16.55 -8.77
CA GLU A 111 -3.41 16.11 -8.61
C GLU A 111 -3.63 14.65 -9.02
N ARG A 112 -2.71 14.06 -9.78
CA ARG A 112 -2.72 12.64 -10.12
C ARG A 112 -2.15 11.75 -9.02
N ARG A 113 -1.52 12.32 -7.99
CA ARG A 113 -0.89 11.56 -6.91
C ARG A 113 -1.91 11.16 -5.84
N ILE A 114 -1.52 10.14 -5.07
CA ILE A 114 -2.18 9.75 -3.83
C ILE A 114 -1.14 9.66 -2.71
N SER A 115 -1.56 9.85 -1.47
CA SER A 115 -0.71 9.85 -0.27
C SER A 115 0.08 8.55 -0.10
N GLU A 116 -0.50 7.41 -0.50
CA GLU A 116 0.12 6.08 -0.42
C GLU A 116 1.35 5.94 -1.32
N MET A 117 1.51 6.81 -2.34
CA MET A 117 2.64 6.71 -3.29
C MET A 117 4.01 6.89 -2.63
N ARG A 118 4.07 7.49 -1.43
CA ARG A 118 5.32 7.58 -0.65
C ARG A 118 5.85 6.22 -0.20
N LEU A 119 5.03 5.17 -0.26
CA LEU A 119 5.40 3.79 0.09
C LEU A 119 5.91 2.99 -1.11
N LEU A 120 5.90 3.57 -2.32
CA LEU A 120 6.38 2.89 -3.53
C LEU A 120 7.89 2.69 -3.48
N THR A 121 8.33 1.51 -3.92
CA THR A 121 9.75 1.22 -4.17
C THR A 121 10.06 1.33 -5.65
N ASP A 122 11.35 1.41 -6.02
CA ASP A 122 11.75 1.39 -7.44
C ASP A 122 11.30 0.10 -8.16
N GLU A 123 11.20 -1.01 -7.45
CA GLU A 123 10.65 -2.26 -7.99
C GLU A 123 9.18 -2.11 -8.41
N ASP A 124 8.38 -1.37 -7.64
CA ASP A 124 6.97 -1.14 -8.00
C ASP A 124 6.85 -0.32 -9.29
N TRP A 125 7.69 0.70 -9.43
CA TRP A 125 7.78 1.52 -10.64
C TRP A 125 8.20 0.69 -11.87
N LEU A 126 9.23 -0.14 -11.69
CA LEU A 126 9.72 -1.05 -12.71
C LEU A 126 8.61 -2.03 -13.11
N ARG A 127 8.04 -2.76 -12.17
CA ARG A 127 6.99 -3.76 -12.45
C ARG A 127 5.80 -3.16 -13.18
N ALA A 128 5.34 -1.98 -12.78
CA ALA A 128 4.19 -1.32 -13.40
C ALA A 128 4.45 -0.84 -14.83
N THR A 129 5.70 -0.68 -15.24
CA THR A 129 6.09 -0.20 -16.57
C THR A 129 6.64 -1.30 -17.48
N HIS A 130 6.76 -2.52 -16.98
CA HIS A 130 7.33 -3.64 -17.71
C HIS A 130 6.47 -4.00 -18.93
N GLY A 131 7.07 -4.02 -20.12
CA GLY A 131 6.40 -4.35 -21.38
C GLY A 131 5.38 -3.32 -21.88
N ILE A 132 5.25 -2.17 -21.23
CA ILE A 132 4.29 -1.11 -21.62
C ILE A 132 4.96 -0.10 -22.55
N ARG A 133 4.22 0.36 -23.55
CA ARG A 133 4.59 1.52 -24.37
C ARG A 133 3.70 2.71 -24.01
N LEU A 134 4.29 3.79 -23.52
CA LEU A 134 3.55 5.00 -23.11
C LEU A 134 3.26 5.92 -24.31
N ASN A 135 2.74 5.37 -25.40
CA ASN A 135 2.66 6.09 -26.68
C ASN A 135 1.34 6.83 -26.90
N ASP A 136 0.31 6.45 -26.15
CA ASP A 136 -1.04 6.99 -26.24
C ASP A 136 -1.62 7.28 -24.84
N GLU A 137 -2.66 8.10 -24.81
CA GLU A 137 -3.28 8.57 -23.57
C GLU A 137 -3.93 7.44 -22.76
N GLU A 138 -4.50 6.42 -23.40
CA GLU A 138 -5.09 5.28 -22.69
C GLU A 138 -4.01 4.47 -21.98
N SER A 139 -2.93 4.13 -22.68
CA SER A 139 -1.78 3.43 -22.08
C SER A 139 -1.22 4.22 -20.90
N ILE A 140 -1.08 5.54 -21.03
CA ILE A 140 -0.64 6.41 -19.92
C ILE A 140 -1.60 6.33 -18.73
N ARG A 141 -2.91 6.49 -18.95
CA ARG A 141 -3.92 6.45 -17.88
C ARG A 141 -3.93 5.10 -17.14
N ARG A 142 -3.85 4.00 -17.89
CA ARG A 142 -3.74 2.63 -17.35
C ARG A 142 -2.50 2.47 -16.48
N THR A 143 -1.34 2.93 -16.94
CA THR A 143 -0.09 2.82 -16.17
C THR A 143 -0.12 3.70 -14.92
N LEU A 144 -0.69 4.90 -14.99
CA LEU A 144 -0.89 5.76 -13.82
C LEU A 144 -1.79 5.09 -12.77
N ALA A 145 -2.89 4.46 -13.19
CA ALA A 145 -3.78 3.71 -12.31
C ALA A 145 -3.08 2.46 -11.71
N ALA A 146 -2.23 1.78 -12.48
CA ALA A 146 -1.44 0.64 -12.01
C ALA A 146 -0.45 1.04 -10.90
N ILE A 147 0.23 2.18 -11.05
CA ILE A 147 1.11 2.71 -9.99
C ILE A 147 0.31 3.03 -8.73
N ARG A 148 -0.86 3.65 -8.86
CA ARG A 148 -1.70 3.96 -7.68
C ARG A 148 -2.22 2.69 -7.01
N THR A 149 -2.53 1.66 -7.79
CA THR A 149 -2.87 0.33 -7.26
C THR A 149 -1.70 -0.30 -6.49
N ALA A 150 -0.46 -0.18 -7.01
CA ALA A 150 0.73 -0.63 -6.32
C ALA A 150 0.97 0.14 -5.00
N ALA A 151 0.73 1.45 -5.00
CA ALA A 151 0.85 2.29 -3.81
C ALA A 151 -0.15 1.87 -2.72
N VAL A 152 -1.42 1.68 -3.08
CA VAL A 152 -2.46 1.19 -2.15
C VAL A 152 -2.12 -0.21 -1.64
N SER A 153 -1.55 -1.07 -2.50
CA SER A 153 -1.08 -2.41 -2.08
C SER A 153 0.02 -2.33 -1.03
N ARG A 154 0.96 -1.37 -1.13
CA ARG A 154 1.98 -1.13 -0.10
C ARG A 154 1.38 -0.61 1.20
N PHE A 155 0.33 0.21 1.12
CA PHE A 155 -0.38 0.74 2.29
C PHE A 155 -1.12 -0.34 3.10
N LYS A 156 -1.45 -1.48 2.50
CA LYS A 156 -2.11 -2.59 3.21
C LYS A 156 -1.35 -3.01 4.47
N THR A 157 -0.03 -3.13 4.40
CA THR A 157 0.79 -3.61 5.53
C THR A 157 0.68 -2.71 6.77
N PRO A 158 1.01 -1.40 6.71
CA PRO A 158 0.87 -0.53 7.88
C PRO A 158 -0.60 -0.42 8.35
N LEU A 159 -1.56 -0.47 7.43
CA LEU A 159 -2.98 -0.45 7.78
C LEU A 159 -3.41 -1.68 8.61
N VAL A 160 -3.00 -2.89 8.20
CA VAL A 160 -3.33 -4.13 8.93
C VAL A 160 -2.68 -4.14 10.32
N GLN A 161 -1.46 -3.60 10.45
CA GLN A 161 -0.81 -3.42 11.75
C GLN A 161 -1.58 -2.44 12.65
N ALA A 162 -2.08 -1.34 12.08
CA ALA A 162 -2.91 -0.39 12.80
C ALA A 162 -4.24 -1.02 13.26
N PHE A 163 -4.91 -1.80 12.39
CA PHE A 163 -6.11 -2.56 12.77
C PHE A 163 -5.86 -3.53 13.91
N ALA A 164 -4.76 -4.30 13.86
CA ALA A 164 -4.40 -5.23 14.91
C ALA A 164 -4.16 -4.54 16.26
N THR A 165 -3.56 -3.34 16.24
CA THR A 165 -3.31 -2.55 17.45
C THR A 165 -4.61 -1.97 17.99
N TYR A 166 -5.45 -1.37 17.13
CA TYR A 166 -6.77 -0.87 17.49
C TYR A 166 -7.67 -1.96 18.11
N ALA A 167 -7.66 -3.17 17.52
CA ALA A 167 -8.44 -4.30 18.02
C ALA A 167 -8.08 -4.72 19.45
N LYS A 168 -6.81 -4.55 19.87
CA LYS A 168 -6.34 -4.85 21.23
C LYS A 168 -6.80 -3.84 22.26
N THR A 169 -7.03 -2.58 21.87
CA THR A 169 -7.34 -1.49 22.80
C THR A 169 -8.82 -1.11 22.83
N ALA A 170 -9.54 -1.31 21.73
CA ALA A 170 -10.91 -0.82 21.55
C ALA A 170 -11.96 -1.95 21.40
N ASN A 171 -11.65 -3.18 21.83
CA ASN A 171 -12.52 -4.35 21.76
C ASN A 171 -13.18 -4.57 20.38
N ARG A 172 -12.46 -4.26 19.29
CA ARG A 172 -12.93 -4.39 17.90
C ARG A 172 -14.20 -3.60 17.55
N THR A 173 -14.56 -2.59 18.34
CA THR A 173 -15.69 -1.70 18.06
C THR A 173 -15.49 -0.93 16.74
N THR A 174 -16.58 -0.61 16.04
CA THR A 174 -16.49 0.16 14.80
C THR A 174 -15.96 1.57 15.07
N PRO A 175 -14.85 1.99 14.44
CA PRO A 175 -14.35 3.35 14.57
C PRO A 175 -15.37 4.37 14.08
N ALA A 176 -15.47 5.53 14.74
CA ALA A 176 -16.35 6.61 14.30
C ALA A 176 -15.96 7.20 12.93
N SER A 177 -14.69 7.08 12.54
CA SER A 177 -14.17 7.50 11.24
C SER A 177 -12.87 6.77 10.92
N ALA A 178 -12.42 6.84 9.66
CA ALA A 178 -11.11 6.29 9.28
C ALA A 178 -9.97 6.93 10.09
N SER A 179 -10.01 8.24 10.31
CA SER A 179 -9.00 8.99 11.06
C SER A 179 -8.85 8.56 12.52
N ALA A 180 -9.87 7.92 13.11
CA ALA A 180 -9.77 7.35 14.45
C ALA A 180 -8.71 6.22 14.54
N LEU A 181 -8.27 5.68 13.41
CA LEU A 181 -7.20 4.68 13.34
C LEU A 181 -5.80 5.30 13.35
N ALA A 182 -5.67 6.61 13.14
CA ALA A 182 -4.38 7.31 13.04
C ALA A 182 -3.42 7.06 14.21
N PRO A 183 -3.86 7.06 15.49
CA PRO A 183 -2.97 6.82 16.62
C PRO A 183 -2.35 5.42 16.67
N PHE A 184 -2.86 4.48 15.86
CA PHE A 184 -2.46 3.08 15.86
C PHE A 184 -1.43 2.76 14.76
N PHE A 185 -1.07 3.74 13.92
CA PHE A 185 0.00 3.59 12.95
C PHE A 185 1.37 3.75 13.60
N ALA A 186 2.30 2.84 13.27
CA ALA A 186 3.68 2.93 13.77
C ALA A 186 4.43 4.16 13.21
N ASN A 187 4.16 4.51 11.95
CA ASN A 187 4.65 5.73 11.33
C ASN A 187 3.48 6.72 11.16
N PRO A 188 3.49 7.90 11.79
CA PRO A 188 2.41 8.88 11.66
C PRO A 188 2.12 9.33 10.22
N ALA A 189 3.14 9.33 9.34
CA ALA A 189 2.92 9.63 7.91
C ALA A 189 1.99 8.60 7.26
N ASP A 190 2.06 7.33 7.70
CA ASP A 190 1.03 6.26 7.67
C ASP A 190 -0.39 6.79 7.49
N ALA A 191 -0.78 7.54 8.50
CA ALA A 191 -2.15 7.88 8.79
C ALA A 191 -2.72 8.94 7.84
N GLU A 192 -1.89 9.71 7.13
CA GLU A 192 -2.38 10.70 6.15
C GLU A 192 -3.25 10.04 5.07
N SER A 193 -2.91 8.81 4.68
CA SER A 193 -3.65 8.03 3.70
C SER A 193 -5.10 7.75 4.14
N LEU A 194 -5.40 7.75 5.45
CA LEU A 194 -6.75 7.51 5.96
C LEU A 194 -7.78 8.52 5.45
N ASN A 195 -7.35 9.73 5.05
CA ASN A 195 -8.24 10.76 4.51
C ASN A 195 -8.96 10.33 3.22
N ARG A 196 -8.41 9.34 2.50
CA ARG A 196 -8.98 8.76 1.29
C ARG A 196 -10.01 7.65 1.54
N TYR A 197 -10.21 7.26 2.80
CA TYR A 197 -11.07 6.13 3.17
C TYR A 197 -12.22 6.56 4.07
N GLU A 198 -13.28 5.78 4.02
CA GLU A 198 -14.42 5.89 4.91
C GLU A 198 -14.73 4.54 5.55
N ILE A 199 -15.36 4.58 6.73
CA ILE A 199 -15.86 3.39 7.40
C ILE A 199 -17.22 3.04 6.79
N VAL A 200 -17.35 1.82 6.29
CA VAL A 200 -18.61 1.29 5.77
C VAL A 200 -19.00 0.05 6.54
N ALA A 201 -20.30 -0.14 6.74
CA ALA A 201 -20.83 -1.38 7.29
C ALA A 201 -20.60 -2.54 6.31
N THR A 202 -20.28 -3.70 6.85
CA THR A 202 -20.11 -4.94 6.08
C THR A 202 -21.30 -5.84 6.39
N ASN A 203 -22.04 -6.19 5.34
CA ASN A 203 -23.15 -7.12 5.47
C ASN A 203 -22.61 -8.55 5.52
N LEU A 204 -22.31 -9.02 6.74
CA LEU A 204 -21.87 -10.39 6.97
C LEU A 204 -23.07 -11.28 7.34
N PRO A 205 -23.07 -12.56 6.93
CA PRO A 205 -23.96 -13.58 7.48
C PRO A 205 -23.87 -13.66 9.01
N GLU A 206 -25.00 -13.94 9.68
CA GLU A 206 -25.08 -13.99 11.16
C GLU A 206 -24.09 -14.96 11.79
N ASN A 207 -23.81 -16.09 11.14
CA ASN A 207 -22.83 -17.07 11.62
C ASN A 207 -21.40 -16.50 11.67
N LEU A 208 -21.03 -15.59 10.76
CA LEU A 208 -19.71 -14.93 10.80
C LEU A 208 -19.67 -13.83 11.87
N LYS A 209 -20.78 -13.11 12.08
CA LYS A 209 -20.89 -12.13 13.17
C LYS A 209 -20.75 -12.81 14.54
N ALA A 210 -21.40 -13.96 14.72
CA ALA A 210 -21.32 -14.76 15.94
C ALA A 210 -19.90 -15.24 16.28
N LEU A 211 -19.03 -15.37 15.27
CA LEU A 211 -17.61 -15.70 15.42
C LEU A 211 -16.73 -14.47 15.70
N GLY A 212 -17.32 -13.28 15.91
CA GLY A 212 -16.59 -12.05 16.21
C GLY A 212 -15.89 -11.42 14.99
N ALA A 213 -16.34 -11.74 13.78
CA ALA A 213 -15.88 -11.07 12.57
C ALA A 213 -16.27 -9.58 12.62
N ALA A 214 -15.36 -8.71 12.17
CA ALA A 214 -15.63 -7.28 12.16
C ALA A 214 -16.75 -6.93 11.17
N THR A 215 -17.71 -6.13 11.61
CA THR A 215 -18.89 -5.72 10.84
C THR A 215 -18.69 -4.43 10.06
N TRP A 216 -17.43 -4.01 9.90
CA TRP A 216 -17.06 -2.79 9.20
C TRP A 216 -15.82 -3.03 8.33
N SER A 217 -15.65 -2.20 7.32
CA SER A 217 -14.46 -2.14 6.47
C SER A 217 -14.06 -0.68 6.24
N LEU A 218 -12.80 -0.46 5.85
CA LEU A 218 -12.43 0.76 5.15
C LEU A 218 -12.67 0.60 3.66
N LEU A 219 -13.28 1.60 3.04
CA LEU A 219 -13.53 1.69 1.60
C LEU A 219 -12.96 2.99 1.06
N GLU A 220 -12.33 2.95 -0.10
CA GLU A 220 -11.91 4.18 -0.78
C GLU A 220 -13.11 5.05 -1.18
N ARG A 221 -12.98 6.35 -0.93
CA ARG A 221 -14.04 7.35 -1.14
C ARG A 221 -14.15 7.81 -2.58
N SER A 222 -13.03 7.92 -3.29
CA SER A 222 -12.99 8.45 -4.65
C SER A 222 -11.77 7.95 -5.44
N ALA A 223 -11.96 7.81 -6.74
CA ALA A 223 -10.89 7.61 -7.70
C ALA A 223 -10.33 8.95 -8.20
N ILE A 224 -9.09 8.92 -8.70
CA ILE A 224 -8.56 10.00 -9.53
C ILE A 224 -8.89 9.75 -11.01
N ASP A 225 -9.07 8.48 -11.37
CA ASP A 225 -9.48 8.02 -12.68
C ASP A 225 -10.46 6.84 -12.54
N GLU A 226 -11.76 7.15 -12.49
CA GLU A 226 -12.82 6.15 -12.27
C GLU A 226 -12.85 5.02 -13.31
N ASP A 227 -12.23 5.22 -14.47
CA ASP A 227 -12.24 4.25 -15.56
C ASP A 227 -11.21 3.13 -15.35
N TYR A 228 -10.07 3.47 -14.76
CA TYR A 228 -8.93 2.57 -14.63
C TYR A 228 -8.55 2.27 -13.19
N ASP A 229 -9.01 3.07 -12.23
CA ASP A 229 -8.68 2.88 -10.83
C ASP A 229 -9.34 1.67 -10.22
N THR A 230 -8.52 0.91 -9.50
CA THR A 230 -9.00 -0.14 -8.63
C THR A 230 -9.54 0.47 -7.35
N ARG A 231 -10.77 0.12 -6.97
CA ARG A 231 -11.35 0.50 -5.68
C ARG A 231 -11.03 -0.58 -4.65
N HIS A 232 -10.29 -0.23 -3.60
CA HIS A 232 -9.93 -1.18 -2.55
C HIS A 232 -10.86 -1.08 -1.33
N ARG A 233 -11.08 -2.24 -0.72
CA ARG A 233 -11.71 -2.42 0.59
C ARG A 233 -10.76 -3.20 1.48
N PHE A 234 -10.59 -2.71 2.70
CA PHE A 234 -9.78 -3.35 3.73
C PHE A 234 -10.65 -3.76 4.91
N ASN A 235 -10.53 -5.02 5.32
CA ASN A 235 -11.23 -5.56 6.47
C ASN A 235 -10.32 -5.56 7.70
N PRO A 236 -10.85 -5.33 8.92
CA PRO A 236 -10.07 -5.28 10.15
C PRO A 236 -9.35 -6.59 10.51
N ASP A 237 -9.78 -7.71 9.93
CA ASP A 237 -9.16 -9.03 10.08
C ASP A 237 -7.92 -9.24 9.17
N GLY A 238 -7.54 -8.23 8.39
CA GLY A 238 -6.44 -8.30 7.43
C GLY A 238 -6.86 -8.73 6.02
N GLY A 239 -8.12 -9.14 5.87
CA GLY A 239 -8.74 -9.41 4.58
C GLY A 239 -9.03 -8.14 3.78
N GLY A 240 -9.63 -8.32 2.61
CA GLY A 240 -10.04 -7.22 1.76
C GLY A 240 -10.48 -7.72 0.40
N ASN A 241 -11.13 -6.84 -0.36
CA ASN A 241 -11.43 -7.08 -1.76
C ASN A 241 -11.13 -5.82 -2.57
N SER A 242 -11.04 -6.01 -3.87
CA SER A 242 -10.85 -4.92 -4.81
C SER A 242 -11.73 -5.15 -6.03
N ALA A 243 -12.12 -4.07 -6.67
CA ALA A 243 -12.80 -4.07 -7.96
C ALA A 243 -12.05 -3.14 -8.90
N SER A 244 -11.92 -3.52 -10.17
CA SER A 244 -11.22 -2.73 -11.19
C SER A 244 -12.11 -2.45 -12.39
N GLY A 245 -11.76 -1.42 -13.16
CA GLY A 245 -12.53 -0.98 -14.31
C GLY A 245 -13.81 -0.24 -13.91
N ILE A 246 -14.66 0.03 -14.91
CA ILE A 246 -15.84 0.91 -14.78
C ILE A 246 -16.77 0.52 -13.62
N ALA A 247 -16.92 -0.77 -13.34
CA ALA A 247 -17.80 -1.25 -12.25
C ALA A 247 -17.26 -0.95 -10.84
N ALA A 248 -15.97 -0.67 -10.67
CA ALA A 248 -15.36 -0.41 -9.37
C ALA A 248 -15.96 0.83 -8.68
N TRP A 249 -16.23 1.86 -9.48
CA TRP A 249 -16.73 3.17 -9.03
C TRP A 249 -18.18 3.42 -9.43
N ASN A 250 -18.82 2.44 -10.11
CA ASN A 250 -20.24 2.43 -10.43
C ASN A 250 -20.87 1.18 -9.79
N PRO A 251 -21.13 1.19 -8.47
CA PRO A 251 -21.45 -0.03 -7.71
C PRO A 251 -22.76 -0.68 -8.17
N ASP A 252 -23.73 0.08 -8.69
CA ASP A 252 -25.00 -0.42 -9.23
C ASP A 252 -24.86 -1.03 -10.63
N LEU A 253 -23.73 -0.80 -11.32
CA LEU A 253 -23.54 -1.20 -12.70
C LEU A 253 -23.54 -2.71 -12.85
N LYS A 254 -23.02 -3.45 -11.86
CA LYS A 254 -23.01 -4.92 -11.87
C LYS A 254 -24.43 -5.46 -11.81
N GLU A 255 -25.23 -5.05 -10.83
CA GLU A 255 -26.62 -5.47 -10.66
C GLU A 255 -27.48 -5.02 -11.85
N ARG A 256 -27.23 -3.82 -12.38
CA ARG A 256 -27.93 -3.32 -13.59
C ARG A 256 -27.58 -4.14 -14.82
N THR A 257 -26.31 -4.50 -15.01
CA THR A 257 -25.88 -5.37 -16.11
C THR A 257 -26.51 -6.75 -15.99
N GLN A 258 -26.58 -7.30 -14.77
CA GLN A 258 -27.24 -8.58 -14.52
C GLN A 258 -28.75 -8.53 -14.81
N ARG A 259 -29.45 -7.47 -14.36
CA ARG A 259 -30.88 -7.28 -14.67
C ARG A 259 -31.13 -7.08 -16.16
N ALA A 260 -30.29 -6.30 -16.85
CA ALA A 260 -30.38 -6.11 -18.29
C ALA A 260 -30.17 -7.42 -19.05
N ALA A 261 -29.21 -8.25 -18.62
CA ALA A 261 -29.00 -9.58 -19.20
C ALA A 261 -30.19 -10.52 -18.99
N GLN A 262 -30.78 -10.53 -17.80
CA GLN A 262 -32.00 -11.31 -17.53
C GLN A 262 -33.18 -10.88 -18.41
N ALA A 263 -33.39 -9.57 -18.56
CA ALA A 263 -34.45 -9.03 -19.41
C ALA A 263 -34.20 -9.32 -20.91
N PHE A 264 -32.94 -9.26 -21.35
CA PHE A 264 -32.55 -9.65 -22.70
C PHE A 264 -32.87 -11.12 -22.97
N THR A 265 -32.45 -12.03 -22.08
CA THR A 265 -32.68 -13.48 -22.25
C THR A 265 -34.16 -13.81 -22.23
N ALA A 266 -34.96 -13.14 -21.39
CA ALA A 266 -36.41 -13.33 -21.36
C ALA A 266 -37.08 -12.93 -22.71
N ALA A 267 -36.59 -11.86 -23.35
CA ALA A 267 -37.08 -11.41 -24.65
C ALA A 267 -36.50 -12.19 -25.84
N ASN A 268 -35.32 -12.80 -25.67
CA ASN A 268 -34.56 -13.46 -26.74
C ASN A 268 -34.05 -14.84 -26.31
N PRO A 269 -34.93 -15.82 -26.01
CA PRO A 269 -34.53 -17.10 -25.42
C PRO A 269 -33.64 -17.97 -26.33
N ALA A 270 -33.64 -17.71 -27.65
CA ALA A 270 -32.81 -18.41 -28.63
C ALA A 270 -31.39 -17.82 -28.77
N ILE A 271 -31.15 -16.62 -28.24
CA ILE A 271 -29.83 -15.98 -28.25
C ILE A 271 -29.13 -16.37 -26.95
N GLY A 272 -27.93 -16.94 -27.07
CA GLY A 272 -27.09 -17.33 -25.93
C GLY A 272 -26.54 -16.12 -25.15
N SER A 273 -25.22 -16.03 -25.00
CA SER A 273 -24.60 -14.93 -24.26
C SER A 273 -24.70 -13.61 -25.05
N PRO A 274 -25.40 -12.57 -24.53
CA PRO A 274 -25.50 -11.29 -25.21
C PRO A 274 -24.17 -10.52 -25.14
N VAL A 275 -23.87 -9.76 -26.19
CA VAL A 275 -22.81 -8.73 -26.15
C VAL A 275 -23.35 -7.45 -25.52
N VAL A 276 -22.46 -6.59 -24.99
CA VAL A 276 -22.84 -5.35 -24.29
C VAL A 276 -23.80 -4.49 -25.12
N SER A 277 -23.56 -4.35 -26.44
CA SER A 277 -24.42 -3.52 -27.30
C SER A 277 -25.86 -4.01 -27.38
N GLN A 278 -26.09 -5.32 -27.23
CA GLN A 278 -27.43 -5.92 -27.21
C GLN A 278 -28.14 -5.70 -25.86
N LEU A 279 -27.38 -5.47 -24.78
CA LEU A 279 -27.93 -5.22 -23.45
C LEU A 279 -28.39 -3.78 -23.25
N LEU A 280 -27.84 -2.81 -23.99
CA LEU A 280 -28.12 -1.37 -23.79
C LEU A 280 -29.61 -1.01 -23.70
N PRO A 281 -30.51 -1.53 -24.56
CA PRO A 281 -31.94 -1.23 -24.49
C PRO A 281 -32.65 -1.79 -23.24
N TYR A 282 -32.04 -2.75 -22.55
CA TYR A 282 -32.62 -3.46 -21.41
C TYR A 282 -32.18 -2.87 -20.05
N PHE A 283 -31.32 -1.85 -20.04
CA PHE A 283 -30.98 -1.13 -18.81
C PHE A 283 -32.15 -0.25 -18.36
N ASN A 284 -32.61 -0.46 -17.13
CA ASN A 284 -33.64 0.36 -16.49
C ASN A 284 -33.16 0.80 -15.07
N PRO A 285 -32.86 2.10 -14.85
CA PRO A 285 -32.93 3.19 -15.84
C PRO A 285 -31.87 3.02 -16.95
N PRO A 286 -32.02 3.71 -18.11
CA PRO A 286 -31.01 3.70 -19.17
C PRO A 286 -29.62 4.11 -18.66
N LEU A 287 -28.57 3.57 -19.26
CA LEU A 287 -27.21 4.04 -19.00
C LEU A 287 -26.99 5.42 -19.63
N SER A 288 -26.10 6.22 -19.03
CA SER A 288 -25.61 7.41 -19.71
C SER A 288 -24.81 7.00 -20.97
N PRO A 289 -24.78 7.83 -22.02
CA PRO A 289 -24.02 7.53 -23.23
C PRO A 289 -22.54 7.22 -22.94
N ALA A 290 -21.93 7.94 -22.00
CA ALA A 290 -20.53 7.74 -21.61
C ALA A 290 -20.28 6.36 -20.97
N ILE A 291 -21.16 5.89 -20.08
CA ILE A 291 -21.00 4.56 -19.45
C ILE A 291 -21.25 3.45 -20.48
N ALA A 292 -22.24 3.63 -21.36
CA ALA A 292 -22.54 2.68 -22.43
C ALA A 292 -21.34 2.51 -23.39
N GLU A 293 -20.75 3.60 -23.87
CA GLU A 293 -19.57 3.57 -24.74
C GLU A 293 -18.37 2.88 -24.06
N LYS A 294 -18.11 3.22 -22.80
CA LYS A 294 -17.03 2.60 -22.02
C LYS A 294 -17.20 1.09 -21.87
N LEU A 295 -18.42 0.59 -21.62
CA LEU A 295 -18.70 -0.84 -21.56
C LEU A 295 -18.44 -1.54 -22.89
N ILE A 296 -18.87 -0.95 -24.01
CA ILE A 296 -18.64 -1.51 -25.36
C ILE A 296 -17.14 -1.59 -25.65
N THR A 297 -16.40 -0.51 -25.38
CA THR A 297 -14.95 -0.46 -25.62
C THR A 297 -14.20 -1.46 -24.74
N THR A 298 -14.62 -1.61 -23.48
CA THR A 298 -14.03 -2.60 -22.55
C THR A 298 -14.25 -4.03 -23.05
N GLU A 299 -15.46 -4.37 -23.50
CA GLU A 299 -15.76 -5.70 -24.07
C GLU A 299 -14.89 -5.98 -25.31
N ARG A 300 -14.79 -5.01 -26.23
CA ARG A 300 -13.93 -5.14 -27.43
C ARG A 300 -12.46 -5.35 -27.08
N SER A 301 -11.96 -4.67 -26.04
CA SER A 301 -10.56 -4.81 -25.61
C SER A 301 -10.23 -6.19 -25.02
N ARG A 302 -11.23 -6.91 -24.48
CA ARG A 302 -11.06 -8.26 -23.92
C ARG A 302 -11.11 -9.37 -24.97
N GLN A 303 -11.60 -9.07 -26.17
CA GLN A 303 -11.72 -10.03 -27.28
C GLN A 303 -10.52 -10.00 -28.23
N ARG A 304 -9.54 -9.14 -27.97
CA ARG A 304 -8.26 -9.05 -28.70
C ARG A 304 -7.14 -9.69 -27.89
#